data_AF-A0A839EUS7-F1
#
_entry.id   AF-A0A839EUS7-F1
#
_cell.length_a   1.000
_cell.length_b   1.000
_cell.length_c   1.000
_cell.angle_alpha   90.00
_cell.angle_beta   90.00
_cell.angle_gamma   90.00
#
_symmetry.space_group_name_H-M   'P 1'
#
loop_
_entity.id
_entity.type
_entity.pdbx_description
1 polymer ?
#
loop_
_entity_poly.entity_id
_entity_poly.type
_entity_poly.pdbx_seq_one_letter_code
_entity_poly.pdbx_strand_id
1 'polypeptide(L)'
;MVTLQNGLHAEYIESALSSGNAAAQSALIASWRRSMRLYGLNPVEGRGPNILTDYELNQARERMGSLILTAQNSLDRLYAAVGGAGCCILLADKDSIPVDRRGYVGDDETFYRMGLWTGAVWSEESEGTNGIGTAIVEQRALTIHRDQHFRSRNTALSCTVAPIFDHRGRLAAVIDVSSARRDLTEDFVKLISIAVADAARRVESENFRLAFPKARILLAPPGDNGTSERALNALIAVDEDDLVIGASRSARQMLGLTDEVLSAPLPAADVLGQHQSASQDFATAERGAIQRALARSGGNVSAAAADMGISRATLHRKLKRLGLS
;
A
#
# COMPACT_ATOMS: atom_id res chain seq x y z
N MET A 1 -24.89 1.40 -33.04
CA MET A 1 -24.46 2.48 -32.10
C MET A 1 -23.14 2.16 -31.41
N VAL A 2 -22.93 0.95 -30.85
CA VAL A 2 -21.68 0.57 -30.15
C VAL A 2 -20.41 0.68 -31.02
N THR A 3 -20.46 0.22 -32.28
CA THR A 3 -19.30 0.28 -33.20
C THR A 3 -18.87 1.73 -33.54
N LEU A 4 -19.83 2.66 -33.62
CA LEU A 4 -19.58 4.09 -33.85
C LEU A 4 -18.94 4.74 -32.62
N GLN A 5 -19.43 4.43 -31.41
CA GLN A 5 -18.81 4.90 -30.16
C GLN A 5 -17.39 4.35 -29.97
N ASN A 6 -17.14 3.10 -30.36
CA ASN A 6 -15.79 2.52 -30.26
C ASN A 6 -14.79 3.21 -31.19
N GLY A 7 -15.21 3.57 -32.42
CA GLY A 7 -14.38 4.33 -33.36
C GLY A 7 -14.06 5.74 -32.88
N LEU A 8 -15.06 6.45 -32.35
CA LEU A 8 -14.89 7.79 -31.77
C LEU A 8 -13.89 7.80 -30.59
N HIS A 9 -13.89 6.74 -29.77
CA HIS A 9 -12.94 6.59 -28.66
C HIS A 9 -11.49 6.41 -29.14
N ALA A 10 -11.28 5.60 -30.17
CA ALA A 10 -9.96 5.39 -30.74
C ALA A 10 -9.40 6.68 -31.36
N GLU A 11 -10.24 7.42 -32.10
CA GLU A 11 -9.90 8.73 -32.66
C GLU A 11 -9.53 9.74 -31.57
N TYR A 12 -10.25 9.73 -30.44
CA TYR A 12 -9.94 10.56 -29.28
C TYR A 12 -8.53 10.27 -28.72
N ILE A 13 -8.18 8.98 -28.54
CA ILE A 13 -6.84 8.58 -28.10
C ILE A 13 -5.77 9.02 -29.11
N GLU A 14 -5.98 8.76 -30.41
CA GLU A 14 -5.01 9.13 -31.46
C GLU A 14 -4.78 10.65 -31.53
N SER A 15 -5.85 11.44 -31.41
CA SER A 15 -5.79 12.90 -31.36
C SER A 15 -4.99 13.39 -30.15
N ALA A 16 -5.24 12.82 -28.96
CA ALA A 16 -4.49 13.14 -27.75
C ALA A 16 -3.00 12.80 -27.87
N LEU A 17 -2.66 11.68 -28.53
CA LEU A 17 -1.27 11.25 -28.73
C LEU A 17 -0.51 12.09 -29.76
N SER A 18 -1.21 12.66 -30.74
CA SER A 18 -0.64 13.50 -31.81
C SER A 18 -0.26 14.90 -31.33
N SER A 19 -0.76 15.32 -30.16
CA SER A 19 -0.39 16.57 -29.51
C SER A 19 1.02 16.46 -28.90
N GLY A 20 2.03 16.99 -29.59
CA GLY A 20 3.46 16.69 -29.40
C GLY A 20 4.01 16.72 -27.96
N ASN A 21 3.50 17.60 -27.07
CA ASN A 21 3.96 17.73 -25.68
C ASN A 21 3.04 17.05 -24.63
N ALA A 22 1.90 16.50 -25.03
CA ALA A 22 0.86 16.10 -24.07
C ALA A 22 1.25 14.89 -23.21
N ALA A 23 2.03 13.94 -23.74
CA ALA A 23 2.48 12.76 -22.98
C ALA A 23 3.52 13.08 -21.90
N ALA A 24 4.28 14.18 -22.05
CA ALA A 24 5.24 14.60 -21.02
C ALA A 24 4.55 15.30 -19.84
N GLN A 25 3.30 15.77 -20.04
CA GLN A 25 2.55 16.55 -19.06
C GLN A 25 1.40 15.77 -18.41
N SER A 26 1.05 14.60 -18.94
CA SER A 26 -0.05 13.77 -18.45
C SER A 26 0.36 12.30 -18.37
N ALA A 27 0.32 11.75 -17.15
CA ALA A 27 0.56 10.32 -16.91
C ALA A 27 -0.44 9.43 -17.68
N LEU A 28 -1.67 9.91 -17.89
CA LEU A 28 -2.67 9.19 -18.68
C LEU A 28 -2.23 9.06 -20.14
N ILE A 29 -1.82 10.17 -20.76
CA ILE A 29 -1.38 10.17 -22.17
C ILE A 29 -0.07 9.39 -22.32
N ALA A 30 0.81 9.42 -21.31
CA ALA A 30 1.98 8.55 -21.26
C ALA A 30 1.60 7.06 -21.28
N SER A 31 0.61 6.65 -20.47
CA SER A 31 0.08 5.28 -20.47
C SER A 31 -0.58 4.89 -21.79
N TRP A 32 -1.39 5.77 -22.40
CA TRP A 32 -1.93 5.52 -23.75
C TRP A 32 -0.83 5.37 -24.80
N ARG A 33 0.22 6.18 -24.71
CA ARG A 33 1.36 6.11 -25.63
C ARG A 33 2.09 4.77 -25.49
N ARG A 34 2.32 4.30 -24.26
CA ARG A 34 2.90 2.96 -24.01
C ARG A 34 1.99 1.87 -24.59
N SER A 35 0.69 1.93 -24.27
CA SER A 35 -0.33 0.98 -24.76
C SER A 35 -0.30 0.84 -26.29
N MET A 36 -0.32 1.96 -27.02
CA MET A 36 -0.37 1.94 -28.48
C MET A 36 0.99 1.71 -29.14
N ARG A 37 2.06 2.38 -28.68
CA ARG A 37 3.35 2.40 -29.37
C ARG A 37 4.34 1.35 -28.89
N LEU A 38 4.33 1.03 -27.60
CA LEU A 38 5.23 0.02 -27.02
C LEU A 38 4.61 -1.37 -27.09
N TYR A 39 3.36 -1.52 -26.67
CA TYR A 39 2.67 -2.82 -26.63
C TYR A 39 1.89 -3.15 -27.92
N GLY A 40 1.75 -2.18 -28.83
CA GLY A 40 1.10 -2.41 -30.13
C GLY A 40 -0.41 -2.67 -30.06
N LEU A 41 -1.07 -2.22 -28.99
CA LEU A 41 -2.48 -2.51 -28.75
C LEU A 41 -3.40 -1.61 -29.58
N ASN A 42 -4.55 -2.16 -29.95
CA ASN A 42 -5.59 -1.44 -30.68
C ASN A 42 -6.78 -1.07 -29.77
N PRO A 43 -7.14 0.20 -29.58
CA PRO A 43 -8.27 0.61 -28.74
C PRO A 43 -9.61 -0.08 -29.09
N VAL A 44 -9.87 -0.37 -30.37
CA VAL A 44 -11.16 -0.95 -30.82
C VAL A 44 -11.24 -2.47 -30.71
N GLU A 45 -10.17 -3.14 -30.28
CA GLU A 45 -10.17 -4.59 -30.12
C GLU A 45 -11.23 -5.03 -29.08
N GLY A 46 -12.17 -5.86 -29.53
CA GLY A 46 -13.30 -6.30 -28.72
C GLY A 46 -13.05 -7.53 -27.86
N ARG A 47 -11.88 -8.17 -27.96
CA ARG A 47 -11.56 -9.37 -27.18
C ARG A 47 -11.46 -9.01 -25.70
N GLY A 48 -12.10 -9.80 -24.85
CA GLY A 48 -11.99 -9.70 -23.39
C GLY A 48 -10.58 -10.05 -22.89
N PRO A 49 -10.28 -9.81 -21.60
CA PRO A 49 -8.97 -10.15 -21.05
C PRO A 49 -8.70 -11.64 -21.17
N ASN A 50 -7.44 -12.02 -21.30
CA ASN A 50 -7.06 -13.42 -21.17
C ASN A 50 -7.40 -13.92 -19.76
N ILE A 51 -7.92 -15.13 -19.65
CA ILE A 51 -8.23 -15.77 -18.37
C ILE A 51 -7.23 -16.90 -18.17
N LEU A 52 -6.52 -16.84 -17.04
CA LEU A 52 -5.58 -17.89 -16.63
C LEU A 52 -6.30 -19.22 -16.39
N THR A 53 -5.58 -20.31 -16.60
CA THR A 53 -5.99 -21.63 -16.13
C THR A 53 -5.99 -21.69 -14.60
N ASP A 54 -6.71 -22.67 -14.02
CA ASP A 54 -6.72 -22.87 -12.56
C ASP A 54 -5.32 -23.09 -11.98
N TYR A 55 -4.44 -23.78 -12.72
CA TYR A 55 -3.05 -24.00 -12.31
C TYR A 55 -2.26 -22.70 -12.24
N GLU A 56 -2.36 -21.86 -13.26
CA GLU A 56 -1.69 -20.55 -13.30
C GLU A 56 -2.25 -19.59 -12.23
N LEU A 57 -3.57 -19.61 -12.00
CA LEU A 57 -4.20 -18.82 -10.95
C LEU A 57 -3.75 -19.29 -9.55
N ASN A 58 -3.62 -20.59 -9.34
CA ASN A 58 -3.08 -21.12 -8.08
C ASN A 58 -1.63 -20.69 -7.85
N GLN A 59 -0.79 -20.69 -8.89
CA GLN A 59 0.56 -20.13 -8.78
C GLN A 59 0.54 -18.63 -8.44
N ALA A 60 -0.38 -17.84 -9.00
CA ALA A 60 -0.54 -16.43 -8.63
C ALA A 60 -0.92 -16.26 -7.15
N ARG A 61 -1.82 -17.11 -6.64
CA ARG A 61 -2.18 -17.14 -5.22
C ARG A 61 -0.99 -17.53 -4.34
N GLU A 62 -0.22 -18.55 -4.71
CA GLU A 62 0.97 -18.99 -3.99
C GLU A 62 2.04 -17.90 -3.90
N ARG A 63 2.30 -17.18 -5.00
CA ARG A 63 3.24 -16.04 -5.01
C ARG A 63 2.83 -14.94 -4.04
N MET A 64 1.54 -14.68 -3.88
CA MET A 64 1.03 -13.65 -2.97
C MET A 64 0.96 -14.14 -1.51
N GLY A 65 0.86 -15.46 -1.31
CA GLY A 65 1.04 -16.11 -0.02
C GLY A 65 0.13 -15.56 1.08
N SER A 66 0.71 -15.24 2.25
CA SER A 66 -0.02 -14.77 3.41
C SER A 66 -0.71 -13.41 3.22
N LEU A 67 -0.31 -12.62 2.22
CA LEU A 67 -0.89 -11.30 1.97
C LEU A 67 -2.39 -11.39 1.62
N ILE A 68 -2.83 -12.48 0.96
CA ILE A 68 -4.26 -12.75 0.72
C ILE A 68 -5.04 -12.76 2.03
N LEU A 69 -4.51 -13.45 3.04
CA LEU A 69 -5.14 -13.60 4.35
C LEU A 69 -5.06 -12.28 5.13
N THR A 70 -3.90 -11.61 5.11
CA THR A 70 -3.72 -10.29 5.74
C THR A 70 -4.67 -9.25 5.18
N ALA A 71 -5.02 -9.32 3.90
CA ALA A 71 -5.89 -8.36 3.24
C ALA A 71 -7.39 -8.55 3.52
N GLN A 72 -7.85 -9.75 3.90
CA GLN A 72 -9.28 -10.10 4.03
C GLN A 72 -10.10 -9.04 4.78
N ASN A 73 -9.69 -8.71 6.01
CA ASN A 73 -10.42 -7.77 6.86
C ASN A 73 -10.51 -6.36 6.26
N SER A 74 -9.48 -5.92 5.55
CA SER A 74 -9.47 -4.61 4.87
C SER A 74 -10.38 -4.62 3.65
N LEU A 75 -10.36 -5.70 2.87
CA LEU A 75 -11.22 -5.85 1.69
C LEU A 75 -12.69 -5.95 2.08
N ASP A 76 -13.02 -6.65 3.17
CA ASP A 76 -14.39 -6.81 3.64
C ASP A 76 -14.95 -5.49 4.19
N ARG A 77 -14.12 -4.72 4.92
CA ARG A 77 -14.49 -3.37 5.37
C ARG A 77 -14.68 -2.42 4.20
N LEU A 78 -13.79 -2.48 3.21
CA LEU A 78 -13.93 -1.70 1.97
C LEU A 78 -15.23 -2.08 1.26
N TYR A 79 -15.55 -3.38 1.17
CA TYR A 79 -16.80 -3.86 0.58
C TYR A 79 -18.02 -3.34 1.33
N ALA A 80 -18.00 -3.37 2.66
CA ALA A 80 -19.07 -2.80 3.47
C ALA A 80 -19.29 -1.30 3.21
N ALA A 81 -18.22 -0.55 2.88
CA ALA A 81 -18.30 0.88 2.60
C ALA A 81 -18.81 1.21 1.19
N VAL A 82 -18.41 0.46 0.16
CA VAL A 82 -18.68 0.82 -1.25
C VAL A 82 -19.52 -0.20 -2.04
N GLY A 83 -19.72 -1.40 -1.50
CA GLY A 83 -20.43 -2.50 -2.19
C GLY A 83 -21.89 -2.19 -2.51
N GLY A 84 -22.59 -1.46 -1.61
CA GLY A 84 -23.98 -1.01 -1.85
C GLY A 84 -24.14 -0.08 -3.06
N ALA A 85 -23.06 0.57 -3.49
CA ALA A 85 -23.01 1.37 -4.71
C ALA A 85 -22.70 0.55 -5.98
N GLY A 86 -22.74 -0.78 -5.91
CA GLY A 86 -22.49 -1.67 -7.05
C GLY A 86 -21.03 -1.74 -7.46
N CYS A 87 -20.12 -1.62 -6.49
CA CYS A 87 -18.68 -1.74 -6.73
C CYS A 87 -18.22 -3.20 -6.57
N CYS A 88 -17.33 -3.63 -7.46
CA CYS A 88 -16.54 -4.85 -7.31
C CYS A 88 -15.16 -4.48 -6.75
N ILE A 89 -14.67 -5.27 -5.81
CA ILE A 89 -13.34 -5.13 -5.22
C ILE A 89 -12.50 -6.30 -5.67
N LEU A 90 -11.28 -6.01 -6.13
CA LEU A 90 -10.30 -7.01 -6.55
C LEU A 90 -9.00 -6.78 -5.80
N LEU A 91 -8.42 -7.87 -5.28
CA LEU A 91 -7.03 -7.90 -4.87
C LEU A 91 -6.24 -8.59 -5.97
N ALA A 92 -5.30 -7.87 -6.59
CA ALA A 92 -4.48 -8.38 -7.67
C ALA A 92 -3.00 -8.45 -7.30
N ASP A 93 -2.31 -9.48 -7.77
CA ASP A 93 -0.87 -9.63 -7.58
C ASP A 93 -0.09 -8.57 -8.38
N LYS A 94 1.23 -8.49 -8.14
CA LYS A 94 2.13 -7.58 -8.85
C LYS A 94 2.23 -7.83 -10.37
N ASP A 95 1.72 -8.96 -10.86
CA ASP A 95 1.72 -9.34 -12.28
C ASP A 95 0.36 -9.03 -12.93
N SER A 96 -0.47 -8.20 -12.26
CA SER A 96 -1.78 -7.70 -12.71
C SER A 96 -2.87 -8.77 -12.79
N ILE A 97 -2.79 -9.80 -11.94
CA ILE A 97 -3.76 -10.88 -11.88
C ILE A 97 -4.62 -10.74 -10.61
N PRO A 98 -5.94 -10.48 -10.71
CA PRO A 98 -6.84 -10.58 -9.58
C PRO A 98 -6.85 -12.01 -9.04
N VAL A 99 -6.60 -12.16 -7.74
CA VAL A 99 -6.58 -13.45 -7.05
C VAL A 99 -7.62 -13.53 -5.95
N ASP A 100 -8.24 -12.42 -5.57
CA ASP A 100 -9.36 -12.42 -4.64
C ASP A 100 -10.36 -11.30 -4.99
N ARG A 101 -11.66 -11.51 -4.68
CA ARG A 101 -12.72 -10.57 -5.06
C ARG A 101 -13.80 -10.40 -4.00
N ARG A 102 -14.48 -9.25 -4.00
CA ARG A 102 -15.81 -9.06 -3.40
C ARG A 102 -16.73 -8.36 -4.39
N GLY A 103 -17.99 -8.74 -4.43
CA GLY A 103 -18.99 -8.16 -5.31
C GLY A 103 -20.37 -8.67 -4.94
N TYR A 104 -21.39 -7.93 -5.36
CA TYR A 104 -22.76 -8.37 -5.18
C TYR A 104 -23.05 -9.52 -6.15
N VAL A 105 -23.56 -10.65 -5.64
CA VAL A 105 -23.80 -11.86 -6.44
C VAL A 105 -24.74 -11.58 -7.62
N GLY A 106 -25.69 -10.67 -7.47
CA GLY A 106 -26.59 -10.27 -8.56
C GLY A 106 -25.88 -9.60 -9.75
N ASP A 107 -24.67 -9.08 -9.55
CA ASP A 107 -23.85 -8.43 -10.58
C ASP A 107 -22.77 -9.37 -11.17
N ASP A 108 -22.64 -10.61 -10.67
CA ASP A 108 -21.54 -11.52 -11.01
C ASP A 108 -21.45 -11.82 -12.51
N GLU A 109 -22.58 -12.02 -13.21
CA GLU A 109 -22.58 -12.24 -14.66
C GLU A 109 -22.01 -11.04 -15.42
N THR A 110 -22.37 -9.82 -14.97
CA THR A 110 -21.87 -8.58 -15.56
C THR A 110 -20.38 -8.43 -15.28
N PHE A 111 -19.94 -8.61 -14.04
CA PHE A 111 -18.53 -8.52 -13.67
C PHE A 111 -17.68 -9.57 -14.38
N TYR A 112 -18.16 -10.81 -14.52
CA TYR A 112 -17.49 -11.86 -15.26
C TYR A 112 -17.27 -11.48 -16.73
N ARG A 113 -18.32 -11.00 -17.43
CA ARG A 113 -18.20 -10.55 -18.83
C ARG A 113 -17.25 -9.37 -19.00
N MET A 114 -17.17 -8.49 -18.00
CA MET A 114 -16.26 -7.34 -18.02
C MET A 114 -14.81 -7.71 -17.65
N GLY A 115 -14.57 -8.95 -17.20
CA GLY A 115 -13.26 -9.42 -16.77
C GLY A 115 -12.91 -9.02 -15.32
N LEU A 116 -13.87 -8.52 -14.54
CA LEU A 116 -13.69 -8.21 -13.12
C LEU A 116 -13.79 -9.50 -12.28
N TRP A 117 -12.93 -10.47 -12.59
CA TRP A 117 -12.94 -11.79 -12.01
C TRP A 117 -11.52 -12.29 -11.74
N THR A 118 -11.39 -13.25 -10.83
CA THR A 118 -10.09 -13.85 -10.52
C THR A 118 -9.52 -14.57 -11.74
N GLY A 119 -8.22 -14.39 -11.98
CA GLY A 119 -7.50 -14.98 -13.12
C GLY A 119 -7.53 -14.15 -14.41
N ALA A 120 -8.28 -13.05 -14.47
CA ALA A 120 -8.24 -12.16 -15.63
C ALA A 120 -6.92 -11.37 -15.68
N VAL A 121 -6.23 -11.36 -16.83
CA VAL A 121 -4.97 -10.64 -17.01
C VAL A 121 -5.25 -9.16 -17.30
N TRP A 122 -4.88 -8.27 -16.38
CA TRP A 122 -5.11 -6.83 -16.49
C TRP A 122 -3.83 -6.01 -16.64
N SER A 123 -2.73 -6.62 -17.07
CA SER A 123 -1.49 -5.88 -17.30
C SER A 123 -1.69 -4.76 -18.33
N GLU A 124 -0.95 -3.65 -18.18
CA GLU A 124 -0.99 -2.56 -19.17
C GLU A 124 -0.54 -3.07 -20.55
N GLU A 125 0.31 -4.11 -20.58
CA GLU A 125 0.74 -4.80 -21.80
C GLU A 125 -0.37 -5.58 -22.50
N SER A 126 -1.35 -6.15 -21.78
CA SER A 126 -2.46 -6.91 -22.36
C SER A 126 -3.66 -6.01 -22.69
N GLU A 127 -4.04 -5.15 -21.75
CA GLU A 127 -5.29 -4.40 -21.78
C GLU A 127 -5.12 -2.90 -22.02
N GLY A 128 -3.87 -2.44 -22.18
CA GLY A 128 -3.55 -1.03 -22.24
C GLY A 128 -3.85 -0.32 -20.92
N THR A 129 -3.98 1.00 -20.97
CA THR A 129 -4.38 1.82 -19.82
C THR A 129 -5.67 1.31 -19.19
N ASN A 130 -5.53 0.79 -17.98
CA ASN A 130 -6.61 0.30 -17.12
C ASN A 130 -6.24 0.52 -15.64
N GLY A 131 -7.16 0.32 -14.70
CA GLY A 131 -6.88 0.54 -13.28
C GLY A 131 -5.67 -0.25 -12.75
N ILE A 132 -5.73 -1.58 -12.83
CA ILE A 132 -4.76 -2.50 -12.20
C ILE A 132 -3.37 -2.35 -12.83
N GLY A 133 -3.26 -2.55 -14.15
CA GLY A 133 -1.98 -2.54 -14.84
C GLY A 133 -1.28 -1.19 -14.78
N THR A 134 -2.04 -0.09 -14.94
CA THR A 134 -1.45 1.26 -14.87
C THR A 134 -0.98 1.59 -13.46
N ALA A 135 -1.73 1.22 -12.41
CA ALA A 135 -1.31 1.47 -11.03
C ALA A 135 -0.03 0.70 -10.66
N ILE A 136 0.16 -0.50 -11.22
CA ILE A 136 1.39 -1.29 -11.08
C ILE A 136 2.57 -0.60 -11.75
N VAL A 137 2.40 -0.12 -12.99
CA VAL A 137 3.45 0.61 -13.74
C VAL A 137 3.82 1.91 -13.03
N GLU A 138 2.82 2.68 -12.58
CA GLU A 138 3.02 4.00 -11.98
C GLU A 138 3.39 3.93 -10.49
N GLN A 139 3.21 2.77 -9.83
CA GLN A 139 3.41 2.53 -8.40
C GLN A 139 2.79 3.61 -7.49
N ARG A 140 1.58 4.06 -7.83
CA ARG A 140 0.81 5.06 -7.08
C ARG A 140 -0.68 4.79 -7.18
N ALA A 141 -1.43 5.29 -6.21
CA ALA A 141 -2.88 5.28 -6.31
C ALA A 141 -3.35 6.15 -7.49
N LEU A 142 -4.36 5.67 -8.20
CA LEU A 142 -4.93 6.37 -9.35
C LEU A 142 -6.38 5.94 -9.61
N THR A 143 -7.06 6.74 -10.42
CA THR A 143 -8.35 6.40 -10.99
C THR A 143 -8.25 6.46 -12.50
N ILE A 144 -8.75 5.42 -13.18
CA ILE A 144 -9.02 5.42 -14.61
C ILE A 144 -10.54 5.46 -14.78
N HIS A 145 -11.05 6.61 -15.17
CA HIS A 145 -12.48 6.89 -15.30
C HIS A 145 -12.91 6.78 -16.77
N ARG A 146 -13.82 5.86 -17.08
CA ARG A 146 -14.52 5.77 -18.37
C ARG A 146 -13.60 5.77 -19.58
N ASP A 147 -13.68 6.80 -20.43
CA ASP A 147 -12.89 7.07 -21.62
C ASP A 147 -11.40 7.30 -21.32
N GLN A 148 -10.98 7.25 -20.07
CA GLN A 148 -9.56 7.11 -19.73
C GLN A 148 -9.02 5.70 -20.00
N HIS A 149 -9.89 4.68 -20.05
CA HIS A 149 -9.47 3.33 -20.42
C HIS A 149 -9.00 3.28 -21.88
N PHE A 150 -7.93 2.53 -22.14
CA PHE A 150 -7.40 2.41 -23.50
C PHE A 150 -8.34 1.64 -24.43
N ARG A 151 -8.87 0.48 -23.98
CA ARG A 151 -9.80 -0.33 -24.78
C ARG A 151 -11.21 0.28 -24.73
N SER A 152 -11.83 0.49 -25.90
CA SER A 152 -13.17 1.08 -26.02
C SER A 152 -14.23 0.29 -25.24
N ARG A 153 -14.08 -1.05 -25.16
CA ARG A 153 -15.00 -1.93 -24.39
C ARG A 153 -15.00 -1.67 -22.88
N ASN A 154 -13.93 -1.08 -22.35
CA ASN A 154 -13.77 -0.81 -20.92
C ASN A 154 -14.25 0.60 -20.53
N THR A 155 -14.72 1.42 -21.48
CA THR A 155 -15.15 2.81 -21.22
C THR A 155 -16.41 2.93 -20.36
N ALA A 156 -17.12 1.82 -20.13
CA ALA A 156 -18.21 1.75 -19.16
C ALA A 156 -17.71 1.64 -17.70
N LEU A 157 -16.42 1.35 -17.49
CA LEU A 157 -15.83 1.14 -16.17
C LEU A 157 -15.24 2.43 -15.60
N SER A 158 -15.30 2.53 -14.29
CA SER A 158 -14.47 3.43 -13.49
C SER A 158 -13.72 2.60 -12.47
N CYS A 159 -12.39 2.61 -12.56
CA CYS A 159 -11.51 1.80 -11.73
C CYS A 159 -10.67 2.73 -10.85
N THR A 160 -10.67 2.48 -9.54
CA THR A 160 -9.84 3.20 -8.58
C THR A 160 -8.95 2.21 -7.86
N VAL A 161 -7.64 2.42 -7.95
CA VAL A 161 -6.66 1.42 -7.56
C VAL A 161 -5.61 2.03 -6.65
N ALA A 162 -5.23 1.30 -5.59
CA ALA A 162 -4.08 1.65 -4.76
C ALA A 162 -3.10 0.46 -4.67
N PRO A 163 -1.79 0.72 -4.84
CA PRO A 163 -0.78 -0.29 -4.64
C PRO A 163 -0.60 -0.63 -3.16
N ILE A 164 -0.16 -1.88 -2.92
CA ILE A 164 0.27 -2.41 -1.63
C ILE A 164 1.75 -2.75 -1.76
N PHE A 165 2.56 -2.24 -0.83
CA PHE A 165 3.98 -2.52 -0.74
C PHE A 165 4.30 -3.50 0.39
N ASP A 166 5.30 -4.37 0.18
CA ASP A 166 5.78 -5.28 1.20
C ASP A 166 6.58 -4.57 2.30
N HIS A 167 7.00 -5.33 3.30
CA HIS A 167 7.80 -4.83 4.42
C HIS A 167 9.19 -4.31 4.03
N ARG A 168 9.63 -4.51 2.78
CA ARG A 168 10.86 -3.94 2.19
C ARG A 168 10.56 -2.74 1.28
N GLY A 169 9.29 -2.34 1.14
CA GLY A 169 8.86 -1.23 0.31
C GLY A 169 8.73 -1.54 -1.19
N ARG A 170 8.76 -2.82 -1.56
CA ARG A 170 8.62 -3.30 -2.95
C ARG A 170 7.15 -3.57 -3.26
N LEU A 171 6.73 -3.39 -4.51
CA LEU A 171 5.33 -3.63 -4.91
C LEU A 171 4.97 -5.10 -4.71
N ALA A 172 3.92 -5.35 -3.94
CA ALA A 172 3.45 -6.70 -3.61
C ALA A 172 2.13 -7.03 -4.31
N ALA A 173 1.19 -6.08 -4.33
CA ALA A 173 -0.16 -6.25 -4.85
C ALA A 173 -0.79 -4.89 -5.16
N VAL A 174 -2.02 -4.90 -5.67
CA VAL A 174 -2.91 -3.73 -5.73
C VAL A 174 -4.32 -4.09 -5.25
N ILE A 175 -5.02 -3.11 -4.67
CA ILE A 175 -6.47 -3.18 -4.45
C ILE A 175 -7.14 -2.34 -5.52
N ASP A 176 -8.03 -2.94 -6.30
CA ASP A 176 -8.89 -2.26 -7.27
C ASP A 176 -10.33 -2.23 -6.79
N VAL A 177 -10.98 -1.09 -7.02
CA VAL A 177 -12.43 -0.92 -6.90
C VAL A 177 -12.96 -0.44 -8.23
N SER A 178 -13.74 -1.33 -8.86
CA SER A 178 -14.32 -1.13 -10.16
C SER A 178 -15.83 -0.97 -10.07
N SER A 179 -16.40 -0.01 -10.81
CA SER A 179 -17.84 0.15 -10.96
C SER A 179 -18.21 0.33 -12.44
N ALA A 180 -19.32 -0.28 -12.84
CA ALA A 180 -19.91 -0.15 -14.17
C ALA A 180 -21.19 0.72 -14.16
N ARG A 181 -21.46 1.41 -13.05
CA ARG A 181 -22.67 2.23 -12.88
C ARG A 181 -22.52 3.58 -13.59
N ARG A 182 -23.54 3.96 -14.36
CA ARG A 182 -23.53 5.21 -15.14
C ARG A 182 -23.75 6.45 -14.29
N ASP A 183 -24.41 6.30 -13.15
CA ASP A 183 -24.77 7.33 -12.17
C ASP A 183 -23.71 7.56 -11.08
N LEU A 184 -22.54 6.93 -11.20
CA LEU A 184 -21.42 7.18 -10.30
C LEU A 184 -20.92 8.63 -10.45
N THR A 185 -21.12 9.44 -9.41
CA THR A 185 -20.70 10.86 -9.39
C THR A 185 -19.21 10.99 -9.12
N GLU A 186 -18.60 12.09 -9.56
CA GLU A 186 -17.18 12.38 -9.28
C GLU A 186 -16.87 12.44 -7.78
N ASP A 187 -17.78 12.97 -6.96
CA ASP A 187 -17.59 13.02 -5.51
C ASP A 187 -17.59 11.62 -4.89
N PHE A 188 -18.40 10.70 -5.41
CA PHE A 188 -18.35 9.31 -4.98
C PHE A 188 -17.05 8.63 -5.41
N VAL A 189 -16.53 8.92 -6.60
CA VAL A 189 -15.20 8.46 -7.05
C VAL A 189 -14.09 8.94 -6.13
N LYS A 190 -14.14 10.19 -5.65
CA LYS A 190 -13.18 10.71 -4.65
C LYS A 190 -13.27 9.96 -3.32
N LEU A 191 -14.49 9.67 -2.84
CA LEU A 191 -14.70 8.88 -1.63
C LEU A 191 -14.16 7.45 -1.77
N ILE A 192 -14.40 6.80 -2.92
CA ILE A 192 -13.80 5.50 -3.23
C ILE A 192 -12.28 5.62 -3.19
N SER A 193 -11.69 6.66 -3.80
CA SER A 193 -10.23 6.85 -3.81
C SER A 193 -9.62 6.93 -2.42
N ILE A 194 -10.26 7.66 -1.51
CA ILE A 194 -9.83 7.73 -0.10
C ILE A 194 -9.96 6.35 0.57
N ALA A 195 -11.09 5.66 0.36
CA ALA A 195 -11.34 4.35 0.97
C ALA A 195 -10.36 3.27 0.48
N VAL A 196 -10.03 3.26 -0.82
CA VAL A 196 -9.07 2.33 -1.43
C VAL A 196 -7.66 2.59 -0.93
N ALA A 197 -7.25 3.86 -0.87
CA ALA A 197 -5.95 4.23 -0.33
C ALA A 197 -5.83 3.92 1.17
N ASP A 198 -6.90 4.06 1.96
CA ASP A 198 -6.94 3.65 3.37
C ASP A 198 -6.88 2.13 3.53
N ALA A 199 -7.62 1.38 2.72
CA ALA A 199 -7.60 -0.09 2.74
C ALA A 199 -6.20 -0.64 2.42
N ALA A 200 -5.55 -0.15 1.36
CA ALA A 200 -4.19 -0.57 1.00
C ALA A 200 -3.20 -0.28 2.13
N ARG A 201 -3.26 0.94 2.69
CA ARG A 201 -2.46 1.36 3.84
C ARG A 201 -2.64 0.47 5.08
N ARG A 202 -3.87 0.02 5.37
CA ARG A 202 -4.11 -0.94 6.46
C ARG A 202 -3.47 -2.29 6.18
N VAL A 203 -3.60 -2.79 4.95
CA VAL A 203 -2.96 -4.06 4.55
C VAL A 203 -1.45 -3.98 4.70
N GLU A 204 -0.82 -2.89 4.25
CA GLU A 204 0.61 -2.64 4.42
C GLU A 204 1.03 -2.64 5.89
N SER A 205 0.29 -1.92 6.73
CA SER A 205 0.58 -1.85 8.17
C SER A 205 0.49 -3.21 8.85
N GLU A 206 -0.54 -4.00 8.56
CA GLU A 206 -0.64 -5.36 9.12
C GLU A 206 0.47 -6.28 8.59
N ASN A 207 0.75 -6.24 7.28
CA ASN A 207 1.82 -7.02 6.67
C ASN A 207 3.20 -6.65 7.26
N PHE A 208 3.45 -5.38 7.52
CA PHE A 208 4.68 -4.90 8.16
C PHE A 208 4.84 -5.45 9.58
N ARG A 209 3.77 -5.42 10.39
CA ARG A 209 3.80 -5.98 11.76
C ARG A 209 4.05 -7.49 11.75
N LEU A 210 3.43 -8.21 10.82
CA LEU A 210 3.62 -9.66 10.66
C LEU A 210 5.04 -10.03 10.23
N ALA A 211 5.70 -9.17 9.43
CA ALA A 211 7.10 -9.36 9.05
C ALA A 211 8.08 -9.17 10.22
N PHE A 212 7.69 -8.40 11.24
CA PHE A 212 8.52 -8.08 12.40
C PHE A 212 7.79 -8.37 13.73
N PRO A 213 7.41 -9.63 14.01
CA PRO A 213 6.47 -9.98 15.09
C PRO A 213 7.02 -9.73 16.51
N LYS A 214 8.34 -9.62 16.65
CA LYS A 214 9.02 -9.33 17.93
C LYS A 214 9.47 -7.87 18.05
N ALA A 215 9.35 -7.10 16.98
CA ALA A 215 9.81 -5.72 16.98
C ALA A 215 8.79 -4.80 17.64
N ARG A 216 9.29 -3.72 18.23
CA ARG A 216 8.45 -2.57 18.53
C ARG A 216 8.24 -1.81 17.23
N ILE A 217 7.00 -1.41 16.97
CA ILE A 217 6.63 -0.69 15.75
C ILE A 217 6.38 0.76 16.11
N LEU A 218 7.23 1.64 15.59
CA LEU A 218 7.18 3.08 15.81
C LEU A 218 6.61 3.78 14.59
N LEU A 219 5.90 4.88 14.82
CA LEU A 219 5.54 5.82 13.75
C LEU A 219 6.68 6.84 13.62
N ALA A 220 7.20 6.99 12.40
CA ALA A 220 8.15 8.05 12.11
C ALA A 220 7.43 9.41 12.21
N PRO A 221 8.05 10.42 12.85
CA PRO A 221 7.47 11.74 12.96
C PRO A 221 7.27 12.34 11.57
N PRO A 222 6.22 13.15 11.36
CA PRO A 222 6.12 13.93 10.13
C PRO A 222 7.35 14.84 10.03
N GLY A 223 8.01 14.86 8.86
CA GLY A 223 9.09 15.81 8.61
C GLY A 223 8.59 17.26 8.60
N ASP A 224 9.52 18.21 8.46
CA ASP A 224 9.23 19.66 8.51
C ASP A 224 8.17 20.16 7.52
N ASN A 225 7.85 19.37 6.49
CA ASN A 225 6.84 19.70 5.46
C ASN A 225 5.38 19.36 5.86
N GLY A 226 5.08 19.25 7.15
CA GLY A 226 3.74 19.00 7.66
C GLY A 226 3.24 17.56 7.49
N THR A 227 2.00 17.29 7.93
CA THR A 227 1.31 16.00 7.79
C THR A 227 0.97 15.69 6.33
N SER A 228 1.98 15.31 5.54
CA SER A 228 1.77 14.77 4.20
C SER A 228 1.08 13.40 4.28
N GLU A 229 0.37 12.98 3.23
CA GLU A 229 -0.17 11.61 3.12
C GLU A 229 0.92 10.54 3.33
N ARG A 230 2.18 10.88 3.02
CA ARG A 230 3.35 10.02 3.21
C ARG A 230 3.67 9.77 4.69
N ALA A 231 3.26 10.65 5.61
CA ALA A 231 3.51 10.47 7.04
C ALA A 231 2.51 9.50 7.70
N LEU A 232 1.32 9.30 7.13
CA LEU A 232 0.19 8.63 7.81
C LEU A 232 0.42 7.14 8.13
N ASN A 233 1.42 6.49 7.52
CA ASN A 233 1.82 5.09 7.80
C ASN A 233 3.34 4.87 7.62
N ALA A 234 4.14 5.88 7.98
CA ALA A 234 5.58 5.72 8.03
C ALA A 234 5.95 4.88 9.28
N LEU A 235 6.13 3.57 9.10
CA LEU A 235 6.39 2.62 10.18
C LEU A 235 7.86 2.23 10.21
N ILE A 236 8.42 2.16 11.40
CA ILE A 236 9.78 1.67 11.67
C ILE A 236 9.68 0.49 12.65
N ALA A 237 10.34 -0.62 12.33
CA ALA A 237 10.48 -1.76 13.22
C ALA A 237 11.83 -1.64 13.94
N VAL A 238 11.79 -1.67 15.27
CA VAL A 238 12.99 -1.64 16.13
C VAL A 238 13.07 -2.89 16.99
N ASP A 239 14.27 -3.43 17.15
CA ASP A 239 14.53 -4.59 17.98
C ASP A 239 14.63 -4.23 19.49
N GLU A 240 15.12 -5.17 20.30
CA GLU A 240 15.25 -5.01 21.75
C GLU A 240 16.39 -4.07 22.16
N ASP A 241 17.34 -3.81 21.26
CA ASP A 241 18.47 -2.91 21.47
C ASP A 241 18.20 -1.50 20.92
N ASP A 242 16.93 -1.20 20.59
CA ASP A 242 16.48 0.04 19.94
C ASP A 242 17.18 0.30 18.58
N LEU A 243 17.57 -0.77 17.87
CA LEU A 243 18.11 -0.69 16.51
C LEU A 243 17.01 -0.90 15.48
N VAL A 244 17.05 -0.12 14.41
CA VAL A 244 16.13 -0.23 13.27
C VAL A 244 16.44 -1.48 12.47
N ILE A 245 15.45 -2.37 12.37
CA ILE A 245 15.52 -3.62 11.59
C ILE A 245 14.56 -3.64 10.40
N GLY A 246 13.73 -2.60 10.25
CA GLY A 246 12.80 -2.48 9.14
C GLY A 246 12.15 -1.11 9.04
N ALA A 247 11.76 -0.73 7.83
CA ALA A 247 11.03 0.51 7.57
C ALA A 247 10.04 0.29 6.41
N SER A 248 8.80 0.76 6.57
CA SER A 248 7.78 0.73 5.50
C SER A 248 8.21 1.61 4.33
N ARG A 249 7.59 1.44 3.14
CA ARG A 249 7.90 2.30 1.97
C ARG A 249 7.81 3.78 2.31
N SER A 250 6.76 4.17 3.01
CA SER A 250 6.54 5.56 3.43
C SER A 250 7.65 6.08 4.34
N ALA A 251 8.08 5.28 5.34
CA ALA A 251 9.20 5.64 6.20
C ALA A 251 10.52 5.75 5.41
N ARG A 252 10.78 4.81 4.49
CA ARG A 252 11.95 4.82 3.62
C ARG A 252 12.01 6.07 2.75
N GLN A 253 10.91 6.44 2.11
CA GLN A 253 10.82 7.63 1.27
C GLN A 253 10.97 8.93 2.07
N MET A 254 10.41 8.97 3.29
CA MET A 254 10.44 10.17 4.12
C MET A 254 11.79 10.40 4.79
N LEU A 255 12.45 9.32 5.21
CA LEU A 255 13.70 9.36 5.98
C LEU A 255 14.95 9.03 5.15
N GLY A 256 14.79 8.78 3.85
CA GLY A 256 15.90 8.42 2.96
C GLY A 256 16.54 7.07 3.27
N LEU A 257 15.77 6.12 3.83
CA LEU A 257 16.30 4.81 4.22
C LEU A 257 16.31 3.86 3.02
N THR A 258 17.49 3.64 2.44
CA THR A 258 17.71 2.65 1.38
C THR A 258 17.99 1.26 1.98
N ASP A 259 18.02 0.23 1.13
CA ASP A 259 18.41 -1.12 1.58
C ASP A 259 19.86 -1.15 2.06
N GLU A 260 20.75 -0.36 1.45
CA GLU A 260 22.15 -0.22 1.88
C GLU A 260 22.23 0.42 3.27
N VAL A 261 21.47 1.48 3.52
CA VAL A 261 21.41 2.15 4.83
C VAL A 261 20.90 1.18 5.90
N LEU A 262 19.80 0.46 5.62
CA LEU A 262 19.20 -0.53 6.53
C LEU A 262 20.02 -1.82 6.69
N SER A 263 21.10 -2.00 5.91
CA SER A 263 22.00 -3.16 6.07
C SER A 263 22.97 -3.01 7.24
N ALA A 264 23.16 -1.79 7.74
CA ALA A 264 23.96 -1.49 8.91
C ALA A 264 23.06 -1.29 10.15
N PRO A 265 23.58 -1.56 11.38
CA PRO A 265 22.87 -1.20 12.61
C PRO A 265 22.61 0.30 12.68
N LEU A 266 21.35 0.70 12.76
CA LEU A 266 20.94 2.10 12.86
C LEU A 266 20.18 2.33 14.18
N PRO A 267 20.67 3.19 15.07
CA PRO A 267 19.91 3.57 16.26
C PRO A 267 18.59 4.25 15.86
N ALA A 268 17.49 3.84 16.49
CA ALA A 268 16.19 4.43 16.22
C ALA A 268 16.15 5.94 16.53
N ALA A 269 16.87 6.38 17.56
CA ALA A 269 16.96 7.79 17.93
C ALA A 269 17.55 8.65 16.80
N ASP A 270 18.57 8.15 16.09
CA ASP A 270 19.24 8.86 14.99
C ASP A 270 18.30 9.01 13.81
N VAL A 271 17.62 7.92 13.44
CA VAL A 271 16.66 7.87 12.34
C VAL A 271 15.45 8.77 12.60
N LEU A 272 15.06 8.94 13.87
CA LEU A 272 13.94 9.78 14.29
C LEU A 272 14.35 11.24 14.57
N GLY A 273 15.62 11.61 14.41
CA GLY A 273 16.12 12.96 14.72
C GLY A 273 16.10 13.30 16.22
N GLN A 274 16.14 12.29 17.08
CA GLN A 274 16.11 12.38 18.54
C GLN A 274 17.48 12.16 19.20
N HIS A 275 18.55 12.08 18.40
CA HIS A 275 19.91 11.85 18.89
C HIS A 275 20.37 12.97 19.83
N GLN A 276 20.88 12.59 21.00
CA GLN A 276 21.51 13.47 21.97
C GLN A 276 23.00 13.13 22.10
N SER A 277 23.72 13.72 23.04
CA SER A 277 25.09 13.25 23.31
C SER A 277 25.06 11.80 23.82
N ALA A 278 26.07 10.99 23.49
CA ALA A 278 26.15 9.59 23.96
C ALA A 278 26.03 9.45 25.50
N SER A 279 26.51 10.44 26.26
CA SER A 279 26.33 10.49 27.71
C SER A 279 24.88 10.68 28.15
N GLN A 280 24.10 11.48 27.41
CA GLN A 280 22.67 11.68 27.66
C GLN A 280 21.85 10.46 27.24
N ASP A 281 22.22 9.82 26.13
CA ASP A 281 21.55 8.60 25.67
C ASP A 281 21.74 7.46 26.68
N PHE A 282 22.97 7.26 27.18
CA PHE A 282 23.24 6.27 28.22
C PHE A 282 22.45 6.55 29.50
N ALA A 283 22.41 7.81 29.96
CA ALA A 283 21.63 8.20 31.12
C ALA A 283 20.12 7.99 30.92
N THR A 284 19.62 8.24 29.70
CA THR A 284 18.22 8.04 29.32
C THR A 284 17.86 6.56 29.31
N ALA A 285 18.72 5.72 28.73
CA ALA A 285 18.56 4.27 28.70
C ALA A 285 18.55 3.69 30.14
N GLU A 286 19.47 4.12 30.98
CA GLU A 286 19.54 3.69 32.39
C GLU A 286 18.32 4.15 33.19
N ARG A 287 17.88 5.39 33.01
CA ARG A 287 16.65 5.92 33.62
C ARG A 287 15.43 5.11 33.18
N GLY A 288 15.32 4.79 31.89
CA GLY A 288 14.24 3.98 31.34
C GLY A 288 14.21 2.55 31.92
N ALA A 289 15.37 1.90 32.03
CA ALA A 289 15.48 0.57 32.63
C ALA A 289 15.00 0.55 34.09
N ILE A 290 15.42 1.54 34.89
CA ILE A 290 15.02 1.67 36.30
C ILE A 290 13.52 1.94 36.43
N GLN A 291 12.97 2.86 35.63
CA GLN A 291 11.53 3.15 35.66
C GLN A 291 10.68 1.93 35.31
N ARG A 292 11.09 1.14 34.31
CA ARG A 292 10.38 -0.11 33.96
C ARG A 292 10.42 -1.13 35.09
N ALA A 293 11.57 -1.32 35.74
CA ALA A 293 11.70 -2.25 36.87
C ALA A 293 10.85 -1.81 38.07
N LEU A 294 10.83 -0.51 38.38
CA LEU A 294 9.96 0.05 39.42
C LEU A 294 8.48 -0.13 39.08
N ALA A 295 8.08 0.14 37.84
CA ALA A 295 6.69 -0.01 37.41
C ALA A 295 6.21 -1.48 37.54
N ARG A 296 7.03 -2.45 37.12
CA ARG A 296 6.74 -3.90 37.27
C ARG A 296 6.63 -4.33 38.73
N SER A 297 7.37 -3.66 39.61
CA SER A 297 7.42 -3.95 41.05
C SER A 297 6.41 -3.14 41.87
N GLY A 298 5.50 -2.38 41.24
CA GLY A 298 4.57 -1.50 41.94
C GLY A 298 5.25 -0.44 42.82
N GLY A 299 6.44 0.03 42.42
CA GLY A 299 7.24 0.99 43.18
C GLY A 299 8.12 0.37 44.28
N ASN A 300 8.06 -0.95 44.50
CA ASN A 300 8.91 -1.60 45.49
C ASN A 300 10.38 -1.64 45.03
N VAL A 301 11.21 -0.78 45.61
CA VAL A 301 12.64 -0.64 45.29
C VAL A 301 13.43 -1.93 45.54
N SER A 302 13.09 -2.70 46.58
CA SER A 302 13.81 -3.96 46.88
C SER A 302 13.50 -5.03 45.84
N ALA A 303 12.24 -5.15 45.43
CA ALA A 303 11.81 -6.08 44.39
C ALA A 303 12.38 -5.67 43.02
N ALA A 304 12.37 -4.38 42.69
CA ALA A 304 12.96 -3.87 41.45
C ALA A 304 14.48 -4.11 41.38
N ALA A 305 15.20 -3.94 42.50
CA ALA A 305 16.64 -4.23 42.56
C ALA A 305 16.92 -5.72 42.32
N ALA A 306 16.12 -6.61 42.91
CA ALA A 306 16.23 -8.05 42.70
C ALA A 306 15.95 -8.46 41.24
N ASP A 307 14.90 -7.91 40.62
CA ASP A 307 14.55 -8.13 39.20
C ASP A 307 15.69 -7.68 38.26
N MET A 308 16.33 -6.55 38.58
CA MET A 308 17.47 -6.03 37.81
C MET A 308 18.81 -6.74 38.11
N GLY A 309 18.85 -7.68 39.06
CA GLY A 309 20.09 -8.36 39.46
C GLY A 309 21.13 -7.47 40.14
N ILE A 310 20.73 -6.36 40.77
CA ILE A 310 21.63 -5.43 41.46
C ILE A 310 21.27 -5.29 42.95
N SER A 311 22.23 -4.83 43.76
CA SER A 311 21.94 -4.58 45.17
C SER A 311 20.99 -3.37 45.37
N ARG A 312 20.14 -3.44 46.38
CA ARG A 312 19.23 -2.34 46.79
C ARG A 312 19.98 -1.01 46.97
N ALA A 313 21.17 -1.04 47.58
CA ALA A 313 22.02 0.14 47.77
C ALA A 313 22.50 0.74 46.44
N THR A 314 22.76 -0.10 45.43
CA THR A 314 23.12 0.36 44.09
C THR A 314 21.95 1.01 43.38
N LEU A 315 20.74 0.44 43.48
CA LEU A 315 19.54 1.04 42.91
C LEU A 315 19.23 2.40 43.55
N HIS A 316 19.30 2.53 44.88
CA HIS A 316 19.11 3.81 45.57
C HIS A 316 20.09 4.90 45.12
N ARG A 317 21.37 4.55 44.95
CA ARG A 317 22.38 5.49 44.42
C ARG A 317 22.04 5.96 43.01
N LYS A 318 21.58 5.06 42.14
CA LYS A 318 21.17 5.39 40.77
C LYS A 318 19.90 6.25 40.74
N LEU A 319 18.90 5.96 41.57
CA LEU A 319 17.68 6.76 41.70
C LEU A 319 17.98 8.21 42.10
N LYS A 320 18.82 8.40 43.11
CA LYS A 320 19.24 9.74 43.56
C LYS A 320 20.00 10.51 42.47
N ARG A 321 20.92 9.84 41.76
CA ARG A 321 21.71 10.45 40.68
C ARG A 321 20.83 10.88 39.49
N LEU A 322 19.78 10.11 39.19
CA LEU A 322 18.90 10.35 38.05
C LEU A 322 17.66 11.19 38.40
N GLY A 323 17.52 11.67 39.65
CA GLY A 323 16.37 12.46 40.09
C GLY A 323 15.04 11.69 40.02
N LEU A 324 15.05 10.43 40.44
CA LEU A 324 13.88 9.53 40.47
C LEU A 324 13.40 9.18 41.90
N SER A 325 14.04 9.74 42.93
CA SER A 325 13.76 9.51 44.35
C SER A 325 13.07 10.70 45.00
#